data_AF-A0A352CDB5-F1
#
_entry.id   AF-A0A352CDB5-F1
#
_cell.length_a   1.000
_cell.length_b   1.000
_cell.length_c   1.000
_cell.angle_alpha   90.00
_cell.angle_beta   90.00
_cell.angle_gamma   90.00
#
_symmetry.space_group_name_H-M   'P 1'
#
loop_
_entity.id
_entity.type
_entity.pdbx_description
1 polymer ?
#
loop_
_entity_poly.entity_id
_entity_poly.type
_entity_poly.pdbx_seq_one_letter_code
_entity_poly.pdbx_strand_id
1 'polypeptide(L)'
;LEVGPRGAPILHTPGAVNMGNPHCVFFVEDVAAIDIARIGPMLEHHPLFPQRANIGFAQLLSDEAIRLRVWERGAGLTKACGTGACAAVVAGARRGLWGPAMRVIVDGGELEIDWRGGSAHQASPGRVFMTGPVEWENTGEID
;
A
#
# COMPACT_ATOMS: atom_id res chain seq x y z
N LEU A 1 9.53 12.69 -2.28
CA LEU A 1 10.34 11.49 -1.99
C LEU A 1 10.64 10.82 -3.30
N GLU A 2 11.92 10.66 -3.63
CA GLU A 2 12.38 10.10 -4.89
C GLU A 2 13.47 9.07 -4.60
N VAL A 3 13.52 7.98 -5.35
CA VAL A 3 14.54 6.94 -5.27
C VAL A 3 15.05 6.64 -6.67
N GLY A 4 16.36 6.72 -6.87
CA GLY A 4 17.01 6.44 -8.15
C GLY A 4 17.96 7.55 -8.60
N PRO A 5 18.45 7.49 -9.84
CA PRO A 5 19.31 8.52 -10.43
C PRO A 5 18.66 9.91 -10.38
N ARG A 6 19.48 10.94 -10.16
CA ARG A 6 19.01 12.33 -10.13
C ARG A 6 18.47 12.73 -11.52
N GLY A 7 17.22 13.18 -11.58
CA GLY A 7 16.54 13.55 -12.83
C GLY A 7 15.90 12.39 -13.59
N ALA A 8 16.08 11.15 -13.14
CA ALA A 8 15.42 9.96 -13.69
C ALA A 8 15.11 8.97 -12.54
N PRO A 9 14.25 9.37 -11.57
CA PRO A 9 13.97 8.53 -10.42
C PRO A 9 13.15 7.29 -10.83
N ILE A 10 13.49 6.15 -10.25
CA ILE A 10 12.78 4.87 -10.41
C ILE A 10 11.47 4.90 -9.62
N LEU A 11 11.48 5.55 -8.45
CA LEU A 11 10.31 5.78 -7.62
C LEU A 11 10.18 7.26 -7.33
N HIS A 12 8.99 7.81 -7.52
CA HIS A 12 8.74 9.22 -7.27
C HIS A 12 7.27 9.47 -6.93
N THR A 13 7.01 10.67 -6.41
CA THR A 13 5.65 11.20 -6.17
C THR A 13 4.74 10.18 -5.44
N PRO A 14 5.11 9.62 -4.28
CA PRO A 14 4.23 8.69 -3.58
C PRO A 14 3.02 9.40 -2.95
N GLY A 15 1.98 8.62 -2.65
CA GLY A 15 0.90 9.05 -1.77
C GLY A 15 1.21 8.69 -0.31
N ALA A 16 0.86 9.56 0.64
CA ALA A 16 0.93 9.26 2.07
C ALA A 16 -0.49 9.19 2.64
N VAL A 17 -0.80 8.08 3.32
CA VAL A 17 -2.12 7.81 3.91
C VAL A 17 -1.93 7.23 5.30
N ASN A 18 -2.81 7.59 6.23
CA ASN A 18 -2.83 7.02 7.57
C ASN A 18 -4.14 6.23 7.74
N MET A 19 -4.02 4.95 8.10
CA MET A 19 -5.15 4.04 8.36
C MET A 19 -5.23 3.64 9.85
N GLY A 20 -4.74 4.51 10.74
CA GLY A 20 -4.36 4.19 12.12
C GLY A 20 -2.85 3.88 12.26
N ASN A 21 -2.20 3.50 11.16
CA ASN A 21 -0.75 3.38 10.99
C ASN A 21 -0.30 4.11 9.71
N PRO A 22 0.95 4.60 9.63
CA PRO A 22 1.44 5.38 8.49
C PRO A 22 1.79 4.51 7.28
N HIS A 23 1.33 4.92 6.10
CA HIS A 23 1.63 4.29 4.82
C HIS A 23 2.19 5.31 3.82
N CYS A 24 3.18 4.88 3.04
CA CYS A 24 3.69 5.57 1.88
C CYS A 24 3.59 4.65 0.67
N VAL A 25 2.83 5.04 -0.36
CA VAL A 25 2.51 4.21 -1.51
C VAL A 25 3.13 4.81 -2.76
N PHE A 26 4.03 4.06 -3.39
CA PHE A 26 4.56 4.34 -4.71
C PHE A 26 3.71 3.65 -5.78
N PHE A 27 3.59 4.31 -6.92
CA PHE A 27 2.84 3.82 -8.06
C PHE A 27 3.86 3.49 -9.15
N VAL A 28 3.90 2.23 -9.56
CA VAL A 28 4.97 1.68 -10.41
C VAL A 28 4.38 0.98 -11.62
N GLU A 29 5.13 0.96 -12.73
CA GLU A 29 4.72 0.27 -13.97
C GLU A 29 4.79 -1.25 -13.84
N ASP A 30 5.83 -1.76 -13.19
CA ASP A 30 6.03 -3.18 -12.93
C ASP A 30 6.59 -3.37 -11.52
N VAL A 31 5.78 -3.97 -10.63
CA VAL A 31 6.20 -4.23 -9.24
C VAL A 31 7.24 -5.35 -9.16
N ALA A 32 7.30 -6.26 -10.14
CA ALA A 32 8.24 -7.36 -10.16
C ALA A 32 9.68 -6.88 -10.47
N ALA A 33 9.81 -5.76 -11.19
CA ALA A 33 11.08 -5.11 -11.47
C ALA A 33 11.67 -4.37 -10.25
N ILE A 34 10.91 -4.20 -9.17
CA ILE A 34 11.36 -3.48 -7.98
C ILE A 34 11.99 -4.44 -6.97
N ASP A 35 13.26 -4.21 -6.65
CA ASP A 35 13.98 -4.89 -5.56
C ASP A 35 13.53 -4.36 -4.18
N ILE A 36 12.33 -4.76 -3.77
CA ILE A 36 11.67 -4.30 -2.53
C ILE A 36 12.48 -4.66 -1.30
N ALA A 37 13.14 -5.83 -1.28
CA ALA A 37 13.93 -6.28 -0.14
C ALA A 37 15.13 -5.34 0.13
N ARG A 38 15.72 -4.79 -0.93
CA ARG A 38 16.82 -3.83 -0.82
C ARG A 38 16.35 -2.43 -0.43
N ILE A 39 15.28 -1.93 -1.04
CA ILE A 39 14.86 -0.52 -0.87
C ILE A 39 13.86 -0.31 0.28
N GLY A 40 13.10 -1.35 0.63
CA GLY A 40 12.09 -1.32 1.69
C GLY A 40 12.61 -0.82 3.03
N PRO A 41 13.72 -1.38 3.56
CA PRO A 41 14.32 -0.91 4.81
C PRO A 41 14.71 0.57 4.77
N MET A 42 15.25 1.04 3.64
CA MET A 42 15.67 2.44 3.47
C MET A 42 14.47 3.39 3.49
N LEU A 43 13.36 2.99 2.86
CA LEU A 43 12.13 3.77 2.80
C LEU A 43 11.36 3.74 4.11
N GLU A 44 11.30 2.59 4.79
CA GLU A 44 10.73 2.43 6.12
C GLU A 44 11.36 3.42 7.12
N HIS A 45 12.69 3.56 7.06
CA HIS A 45 13.47 4.40 7.97
C HIS A 45 13.74 5.80 7.41
N HIS A 46 13.09 6.20 6.32
CA HIS A 46 13.34 7.49 5.69
C HIS A 46 13.03 8.65 6.68
N PRO A 47 13.86 9.70 6.78
CA PRO A 47 13.69 10.80 7.74
C PRO A 47 12.33 11.53 7.69
N LEU A 48 11.60 11.42 6.58
CA LEU A 48 10.23 11.94 6.44
C LEU A 48 9.20 11.19 7.31
N PHE A 49 9.55 10.01 7.80
CA PHE A 49 8.70 9.17 8.64
C PHE A 49 9.38 8.96 10.00
N PRO A 50 9.26 9.91 10.95
CA PRO A 50 9.90 9.82 12.27
C PRO A 50 9.49 8.57 13.07
N GLN A 51 8.28 8.06 12.82
CA GLN A 51 7.73 6.85 13.42
C GLN A 51 7.79 5.63 12.48
N ARG A 52 8.64 5.72 11.45
CA ARG A 52 8.71 4.81 10.29
C ARG A 52 7.38 4.72 9.54
N ALA A 53 7.36 4.02 8.42
CA ALA A 53 6.14 3.80 7.64
C ALA A 53 6.12 2.42 6.97
N ASN A 54 4.91 1.92 6.71
CA ASN A 54 4.72 0.82 5.76
C ASN A 54 4.87 1.38 4.35
N ILE A 55 5.63 0.67 3.51
CA ILE A 55 5.95 1.13 2.15
C ILE A 55 5.28 0.21 1.14
N GLY A 56 4.27 0.73 0.46
CA GLY A 56 3.52 0.02 -0.58
C GLY A 56 4.04 0.34 -1.97
N PHE A 57 4.04 -0.67 -2.84
CA PHE A 57 4.36 -0.56 -4.26
C PHE A 57 3.17 -1.10 -5.03
N ALA A 58 2.41 -0.19 -5.65
CA ALA A 58 1.16 -0.48 -6.31
C ALA A 58 1.30 -0.34 -7.83
N GLN A 59 0.85 -1.35 -8.56
CA GLN A 59 0.83 -1.39 -10.02
C GLN A 59 -0.61 -1.56 -10.48
N LEU A 60 -1.05 -0.76 -11.44
CA LEU A 60 -2.35 -0.91 -12.08
C LEU A 60 -2.30 -2.10 -13.04
N LEU A 61 -3.23 -3.05 -12.90
CA LEU A 61 -3.35 -4.20 -13.79
C LEU A 61 -4.54 -4.06 -14.75
N SER A 62 -5.64 -3.47 -14.27
CA SER A 62 -6.83 -3.11 -15.04
C SER A 62 -7.60 -2.00 -14.31
N ASP A 63 -8.67 -1.50 -14.93
CA ASP A 63 -9.52 -0.43 -14.34
C ASP A 63 -10.10 -0.78 -12.96
N GLU A 64 -10.15 -2.07 -12.61
CA GLU A 64 -10.73 -2.58 -11.36
C GLU A 64 -9.74 -3.40 -10.51
N ALA A 65 -8.47 -3.53 -10.93
CA ALA A 65 -7.49 -4.36 -10.23
C ALA A 65 -6.10 -3.74 -10.15
N ILE A 66 -5.49 -3.84 -8.97
CA ILE A 66 -4.09 -3.48 -8.73
C ILE A 66 -3.31 -4.66 -8.17
N ARG A 67 -2.02 -4.74 -8.50
CA ARG A 67 -1.04 -5.54 -7.77
C ARG A 67 -0.43 -4.70 -6.66
N LEU A 68 -0.30 -5.26 -5.46
CA LEU A 68 0.33 -4.59 -4.32
C LEU A 68 1.33 -5.48 -3.61
N ARG A 69 2.54 -4.94 -3.41
CA ARG A 69 3.54 -5.51 -2.48
C ARG A 69 3.88 -4.48 -1.42
N VAL A 70 4.05 -4.93 -0.17
CA VAL A 70 4.26 -4.03 0.98
C VAL A 70 5.48 -4.47 1.78
N TRP A 71 6.38 -3.52 2.04
CA TRP A 71 7.36 -3.63 3.11
C TRP A 71 6.74 -3.03 4.38
N GLU A 72 6.37 -3.90 5.33
CA GLU A 72 5.72 -3.50 6.57
C GLU A 72 6.72 -3.06 7.63
N ARG A 73 6.34 -1.99 8.34
CA ARG A 73 7.11 -1.42 9.44
C ARG A 73 7.36 -2.48 10.51
N GLY A 74 8.62 -2.80 10.75
CA GLY A 74 9.05 -3.79 11.76
C GLY A 74 8.80 -5.26 11.41
N ALA A 75 8.20 -5.57 10.25
CA ALA A 75 7.91 -6.93 9.82
C ALA A 75 8.59 -7.30 8.48
N GLY A 76 8.98 -6.31 7.68
CA GLY A 76 9.61 -6.53 6.39
C GLY A 76 8.61 -6.86 5.28
N LEU A 77 9.06 -7.59 4.26
CA LEU A 77 8.22 -7.97 3.13
C LEU A 77 7.24 -9.08 3.53
N THR A 78 5.97 -8.73 3.72
CA THR A 78 4.90 -9.67 4.11
C THR A 78 4.10 -10.15 2.91
N LYS A 79 3.36 -11.26 3.09
CA LYS A 79 2.50 -11.81 2.03
C LYS A 79 1.26 -10.94 1.78
N ALA A 80 0.73 -10.29 2.80
CA ALA A 80 -0.44 -9.44 2.71
C ALA A 80 -0.42 -8.39 3.84
N CYS A 81 -0.90 -7.18 3.54
CA CYS A 81 -1.07 -6.11 4.51
C CYS A 81 -2.42 -5.42 4.25
N GLY A 82 -3.44 -5.70 5.08
CA GLY A 82 -4.79 -5.16 4.87
C GLY A 82 -4.85 -3.62 4.93
N THR A 83 -4.21 -3.02 5.94
CA THR A 83 -4.13 -1.54 6.02
C THR A 83 -3.34 -0.92 4.87
N GLY A 84 -2.35 -1.64 4.33
CA GLY A 84 -1.60 -1.24 3.13
C GLY A 84 -2.45 -1.29 1.86
N ALA A 85 -3.30 -2.32 1.71
CA ALA A 85 -4.28 -2.40 0.63
C ALA A 85 -5.26 -1.23 0.66
N CYS A 86 -5.85 -0.95 1.82
CA CYS A 86 -6.69 0.22 2.05
C CYS A 86 -5.97 1.53 1.67
N ALA A 87 -4.73 1.71 2.14
CA ALA A 87 -3.93 2.90 1.87
C ALA A 87 -3.62 3.08 0.38
N ALA A 88 -3.28 2.00 -0.33
CA ALA A 88 -3.00 2.04 -1.76
C ALA A 88 -4.22 2.51 -2.55
N VAL A 89 -5.39 1.91 -2.31
CA VAL A 89 -6.61 2.25 -3.03
C VAL A 89 -7.00 3.71 -2.79
N VAL A 90 -7.01 4.17 -1.53
CA VAL A 90 -7.28 5.58 -1.20
C VAL A 90 -6.27 6.52 -1.86
N ALA A 91 -4.97 6.20 -1.80
CA ALA A 91 -3.93 7.05 -2.36
C ALA A 91 -4.06 7.19 -3.88
N GLY A 92 -4.30 6.10 -4.61
CA GLY A 92 -4.44 6.16 -6.06
C GLY A 92 -5.77 6.77 -6.51
N ALA A 93 -6.87 6.52 -5.80
CA ALA A 93 -8.17 7.13 -6.09
C ALA A 93 -8.11 8.66 -5.91
N ARG A 94 -7.49 9.15 -4.82
CA ARG A 94 -7.30 10.61 -4.60
C ARG A 94 -6.39 11.26 -5.65
N ARG A 95 -5.55 10.50 -6.31
CA ARG A 95 -4.69 10.96 -7.41
C ARG A 95 -5.31 10.81 -8.79
N GLY A 96 -6.51 10.23 -8.89
CA GLY A 96 -7.17 9.94 -10.16
C GLY A 96 -6.46 8.85 -10.97
N LEU A 97 -5.70 7.97 -10.33
CA LEU A 97 -5.01 6.85 -10.99
C LEU A 97 -5.94 5.65 -11.23
N TRP A 98 -6.98 5.51 -10.40
CA TRP A 98 -8.00 4.46 -10.47
C TRP A 98 -9.26 4.85 -9.70
N GLY A 99 -10.28 3.99 -9.76
CA GLY A 99 -11.54 4.17 -9.04
C GLY A 99 -11.46 3.92 -7.52
N PRO A 100 -12.52 4.26 -6.77
CA PRO A 100 -12.54 4.08 -5.32
C PRO A 100 -12.74 2.61 -4.87
N ALA A 101 -13.19 1.74 -5.77
CA ALA A 101 -13.41 0.32 -5.52
C ALA A 101 -12.46 -0.50 -6.37
N MET A 102 -11.56 -1.24 -5.73
CA MET A 102 -10.50 -1.99 -6.42
C MET A 102 -10.31 -3.36 -5.80
N ARG A 103 -10.02 -4.34 -6.66
CA ARG A 103 -9.45 -5.63 -6.27
C ARG A 103 -7.94 -5.49 -6.10
N VAL A 104 -7.44 -5.84 -4.93
CA VAL A 104 -6.03 -5.73 -4.58
C VAL A 104 -5.42 -7.12 -4.50
N ILE A 105 -4.59 -7.45 -5.49
CA ILE A 105 -3.87 -8.72 -5.56
C ILE A 105 -2.58 -8.58 -4.73
N VAL A 106 -2.48 -9.36 -3.66
CA VAL A 106 -1.32 -9.45 -2.76
C VAL A 106 -0.62 -10.82 -2.92
N ASP A 107 0.58 -11.01 -2.33
CA ASP A 107 1.29 -12.31 -2.40
C ASP A 107 0.49 -13.43 -1.70
N GLY A 108 -0.31 -13.08 -0.68
CA GLY A 108 -1.13 -13.99 0.12
C GLY A 108 -2.55 -14.21 -0.39
N GLY A 109 -2.93 -13.66 -1.55
CA GLY A 109 -4.28 -13.78 -2.09
C GLY A 109 -4.85 -12.46 -2.58
N GLU A 110 -6.13 -12.25 -2.31
CA GLU A 110 -6.90 -11.12 -2.87
C GLU A 110 -7.74 -10.44 -1.81
N LEU A 111 -7.83 -9.12 -1.90
CA LEU A 111 -8.69 -8.27 -1.06
C LEU A 111 -9.55 -7.39 -1.95
N GLU A 112 -10.82 -7.19 -1.57
CA GLU A 112 -11.67 -6.16 -2.16
C GLU A 112 -11.67 -4.94 -1.27
N ILE A 113 -11.39 -3.76 -1.84
CA ILE A 113 -11.38 -2.49 -1.13
C ILE A 113 -12.40 -1.55 -1.76
N ASP A 114 -13.24 -0.92 -0.94
CA ASP A 114 -14.21 0.10 -1.35
C ASP A 114 -14.05 1.35 -0.47
N TRP A 115 -13.54 2.43 -1.05
CA TRP A 115 -13.39 3.72 -0.39
C TRP A 115 -14.56 4.66 -0.67
N ARG A 116 -15.37 4.90 0.36
CA ARG A 116 -16.53 5.80 0.34
C ARG A 116 -16.18 7.14 0.98
N GLY A 117 -15.27 7.88 0.36
CA GLY A 117 -14.79 9.17 0.88
C GLY A 117 -15.01 10.39 0.03
N GLY A 118 -15.67 10.26 -1.12
CA GLY A 118 -15.89 11.38 -2.02
C GLY A 118 -14.60 11.89 -2.67
N SER A 119 -14.72 13.00 -3.42
CA SER A 119 -13.57 13.60 -4.10
C SER A 119 -12.61 14.28 -3.11
N ALA A 120 -11.41 14.61 -3.59
CA ALA A 120 -10.34 15.26 -2.81
C ALA A 120 -10.74 16.57 -2.09
N HIS A 121 -11.94 17.10 -2.32
CA HIS A 121 -12.47 18.35 -1.76
C HIS A 121 -13.50 18.16 -0.63
N GLN A 122 -13.85 16.93 -0.22
CA GLN A 122 -14.73 16.72 0.93
C GLN A 122 -13.98 16.73 2.27
N ALA A 123 -14.55 17.43 3.26
CA ALA A 123 -13.95 17.66 4.57
C ALA A 123 -13.91 16.42 5.49
N SER A 124 -14.66 15.36 5.15
CA SER A 124 -14.68 14.12 5.93
C SER A 124 -13.84 13.06 5.21
N PRO A 125 -12.92 12.34 5.92
CA PRO A 125 -11.92 11.46 5.30
C PRO A 125 -12.49 10.21 4.59
N GLY A 126 -13.80 10.03 4.63
CA GLY A 126 -14.46 8.84 4.08
C GLY A 126 -14.29 7.60 4.94
N ARG A 127 -15.04 6.55 4.58
CA ARG A 127 -14.88 5.21 5.15
C ARG A 127 -14.23 4.30 4.12
N VAL A 128 -13.40 3.36 4.58
CA VAL A 128 -12.81 2.32 3.74
C VAL A 128 -13.33 0.98 4.22
N PHE A 129 -13.93 0.23 3.31
CA PHE A 129 -14.37 -1.14 3.54
C PHE A 129 -13.34 -2.08 2.92
N MET A 130 -13.04 -3.16 3.63
CA MET A 130 -12.11 -4.20 3.19
C MET A 130 -12.77 -5.55 3.40
N THR A 131 -12.80 -6.36 2.34
CA THR A 131 -13.28 -7.74 2.36
C THR A 131 -12.15 -8.67 1.94
N GLY A 132 -12.00 -9.77 2.65
CA GLY A 132 -11.00 -10.81 2.36
C GLY A 132 -11.26 -12.06 3.19
N PRO A 133 -10.64 -13.19 2.82
CA PRO A 133 -10.79 -14.44 3.57
C PRO A 133 -10.07 -14.38 4.92
N VAL A 134 -10.53 -15.21 5.86
CA VAL A 134 -9.86 -15.51 7.13
C VAL A 134 -9.97 -17.01 7.38
N GLU A 135 -8.89 -17.62 7.85
CA GLU A 135 -8.84 -19.05 8.17
C GLU A 135 -8.23 -19.25 9.57
N TRP A 136 -8.79 -20.20 10.31
CA TRP A 136 -8.25 -20.61 11.60
C TRP A 136 -7.27 -21.75 11.40
N GLU A 137 -5.99 -21.51 11.69
CA GLU A 137 -4.91 -22.49 11.51
C GLU A 137 -4.84 -23.49 12.68
N ASN A 138 -4.69 -23.00 13.92
CA ASN A 138 -4.58 -23.85 15.12
C ASN A 138 -4.80 -23.07 16.44
N THR A 139 -4.82 -23.76 17.58
CA THR A 139 -4.74 -23.21 18.95
C THR A 139 -3.68 -23.94 19.79
N GLY A 140 -3.11 -23.26 20.79
CA GLY A 140 -2.10 -23.83 21.70
C GLY A 140 -1.79 -22.95 22.92
N GLU A 141 -0.96 -23.46 23.83
CA GLU A 141 -0.47 -22.78 25.04
C GLU A 141 1.05 -22.59 24.96
N ILE A 142 1.58 -21.53 25.58
CA ILE A 142 3.01 -21.21 25.64
C ILE A 142 3.40 -21.09 27.12
N ASP A 143 4.42 -21.86 27.55
CA ASP A 143 5.00 -21.82 28.91
C ASP A 143 5.88 -20.59 29.16
#